data_AF-A0AAP6D097-F1
#
_entry.id   AF-A0AAP6D097-F1
#
_cell.length_a   1.000
_cell.length_b   1.000
_cell.length_c   1.000
_cell.angle_alpha   90.00
_cell.angle_beta   90.00
_cell.angle_gamma   90.00
#
_symmetry.space_group_name_H-M   'P 1'
#
loop_
_entity.id
_entity.type
_entity.pdbx_description
1 polymer ?
#
loop_
_entity_poly.entity_id
_entity_poly.type
_entity_poly.pdbx_seq_one_letter_code
_entity_poly.pdbx_strand_id
1 'polypeptide(L)'
;NIEAIAQEGTKRNSRNGKLSADEGRAASIPQYFAMSIGDWESEDFQNPPKGNFKRPTTSYDLAEFGALLGYSGTKMASIMVETVGAIKNALKKAIDLTEAQGIEDREREHIELCVSLIQTECEYLLSQADGVPEMSELL
;
A
#
# COMPACT_ATOMS: atom_id res chain seq x y z
N ASN A 1 -3.89 -8.70 20.35
CA ASN A 1 -3.29 -10.00 20.72
C ASN A 1 -1.75 -9.89 20.74
N ILE A 2 -1.18 -9.12 21.70
CA ILE A 2 0.24 -8.70 21.63
C ILE A 2 1.21 -9.86 21.96
N GLU A 3 0.82 -10.77 22.85
CA GLU A 3 1.63 -11.92 23.23
C GLU A 3 1.84 -12.91 22.08
N ALA A 4 0.83 -13.14 21.23
CA ALA A 4 0.96 -14.01 20.06
C ALA A 4 2.03 -13.48 19.08
N ILE A 5 1.99 -12.18 18.78
CA ILE A 5 2.96 -11.50 17.91
C ILE A 5 4.38 -11.54 18.53
N ALA A 6 4.49 -11.41 19.85
CA ALA A 6 5.77 -11.52 20.55
C ALA A 6 6.33 -12.96 20.51
N GLN A 7 5.50 -13.99 20.69
CA GLN A 7 5.92 -15.39 20.61
C GLN A 7 6.32 -15.80 19.18
N GLU A 8 5.57 -15.35 18.17
CA GLU A 8 5.87 -15.56 16.74
C GLU A 8 7.23 -14.95 16.37
N GLY A 9 7.47 -13.69 16.74
CA GLY A 9 8.75 -13.01 16.51
C GLY A 9 9.93 -13.66 17.25
N THR A 10 9.70 -14.15 18.48
CA THR A 10 10.72 -14.87 19.26
C THR A 10 11.11 -16.18 18.57
N LYS A 11 10.13 -16.99 18.13
CA LYS A 11 10.38 -18.25 17.41
C LYS A 11 11.15 -18.06 16.10
N ARG A 12 10.86 -16.98 15.35
CA ARG A 12 11.56 -16.69 14.08
C ARG A 12 13.01 -16.25 14.32
N ASN A 13 13.26 -15.39 15.31
CA ASN A 13 14.62 -14.96 15.66
C ASN A 13 15.49 -16.12 16.19
N SER A 14 14.93 -17.03 16.98
CA SER A 14 15.65 -18.23 17.47
C SER A 14 16.14 -19.17 16.37
N ARG A 15 15.56 -19.14 15.15
CA ARG A 15 15.97 -20.02 14.05
C ARG A 15 17.15 -19.50 13.21
N ASN A 16 17.37 -18.18 13.15
CA ASN A 16 18.40 -17.59 12.27
C ASN A 16 19.43 -16.67 12.94
N GLY A 17 19.29 -16.34 14.24
CA GLY A 17 20.42 -15.95 15.11
C GLY A 17 21.31 -14.76 14.69
N LYS A 18 20.86 -13.89 13.79
CA LYS A 18 21.68 -12.81 13.19
C LYS A 18 21.09 -11.40 13.24
N LEU A 19 19.88 -11.24 13.76
CA LEU A 19 19.19 -9.95 13.86
C LEU A 19 18.65 -9.79 15.29
N SER A 20 18.77 -8.59 15.85
CA SER A 20 18.13 -8.21 17.10
C SER A 20 16.60 -8.22 16.98
N ALA A 21 15.90 -8.12 18.11
CA ALA A 21 14.43 -8.08 18.13
C ALA A 21 13.85 -6.96 17.25
N ASP A 22 14.51 -5.80 17.24
CA ASP A 22 14.10 -4.64 16.44
C ASP A 22 14.45 -4.80 14.95
N GLU A 23 15.64 -5.34 14.63
CA GLU A 23 16.05 -5.59 13.23
C GLU A 23 15.18 -6.67 12.56
N GLY A 24 14.83 -7.74 13.27
CA GLY A 24 13.90 -8.75 12.78
C GLY A 24 12.50 -8.19 12.51
N ARG A 25 12.05 -7.21 13.31
CA ARG A 25 10.80 -6.46 13.09
C ARG A 25 10.90 -5.49 11.91
N ALA A 26 12.03 -4.82 11.76
CA ALA A 26 12.27 -3.86 10.70
C ALA A 26 12.26 -4.54 9.32
N ALA A 27 12.87 -5.73 9.22
CA ALA A 27 13.01 -6.51 7.99
C ALA A 27 11.73 -7.24 7.54
N SER A 28 10.79 -7.56 8.45
CA SER A 28 9.65 -8.44 8.13
C SER A 28 8.45 -7.76 7.48
N ILE A 29 8.45 -6.43 7.31
CA ILE A 29 7.40 -5.63 6.64
C ILE A 29 8.12 -4.40 5.97
N PRO A 30 7.64 -3.71 4.90
CA PRO A 30 8.32 -2.54 4.25
C PRO A 30 7.53 -1.20 4.29
N GLN A 31 8.16 0.00 4.20
CA GLN A 31 7.77 1.12 5.12
C GLN A 31 7.12 2.46 4.67
N TYR A 32 7.08 2.93 3.40
CA TYR A 32 6.86 4.39 3.14
C TYR A 32 5.94 4.77 1.96
N PHE A 33 5.25 5.92 2.08
CA PHE A 33 4.72 6.79 0.99
C PHE A 33 4.69 8.26 1.43
N ALA A 34 5.01 9.24 0.58
CA ALA A 34 4.92 10.66 0.95
C ALA A 34 3.82 11.42 0.18
N MET A 35 2.97 12.16 0.92
CA MET A 35 2.13 13.22 0.34
C MET A 35 2.93 14.51 0.17
N SER A 36 3.84 14.51 -0.78
CA SER A 36 4.37 15.73 -1.39
C SER A 36 4.47 15.50 -2.89
N ILE A 37 3.66 16.22 -3.67
CA ILE A 37 3.76 16.22 -5.14
C ILE A 37 4.93 17.13 -5.54
N GLY A 38 6.11 16.72 -5.12
CA GLY A 38 7.40 17.37 -5.30
C GLY A 38 8.46 16.31 -5.08
N ASP A 39 9.32 16.12 -6.08
CA ASP A 39 10.46 15.20 -6.09
C ASP A 39 10.17 13.69 -6.01
N TRP A 40 9.08 13.21 -6.64
CA TRP A 40 8.88 11.78 -6.92
C TRP A 40 10.06 11.15 -7.71
N GLU A 41 10.69 11.91 -8.59
CA GLU A 41 11.85 11.46 -9.38
C GLU A 41 13.18 11.53 -8.61
N SER A 42 13.20 12.06 -7.38
CA SER A 42 14.45 12.16 -6.60
C SER A 42 14.91 10.79 -6.09
N GLU A 43 16.23 10.60 -5.99
CA GLU A 43 16.81 9.45 -5.29
C GLU A 43 16.36 9.39 -3.82
N ASP A 44 16.09 10.54 -3.21
CA ASP A 44 15.53 10.67 -1.85
C ASP A 44 14.07 10.19 -1.75
N PHE A 45 13.33 10.03 -2.85
CA PHE A 45 12.01 9.38 -2.86
C PHE A 45 12.11 7.89 -3.13
N GLN A 46 13.07 7.46 -3.94
CA GLN A 46 13.38 6.04 -4.15
C GLN A 46 14.07 5.41 -2.93
N ASN A 47 14.73 6.21 -2.09
CA ASN A 47 15.49 5.74 -0.93
C ASN A 47 15.30 6.67 0.30
N PRO A 48 14.08 6.78 0.85
CA PRO A 48 13.72 7.90 1.73
C PRO A 48 14.40 7.91 3.10
N PRO A 49 14.72 9.12 3.62
CA PRO A 49 15.19 9.28 4.98
C PRO A 49 14.15 8.78 5.99
N LYS A 50 14.60 8.42 7.20
CA LYS A 50 13.83 7.66 8.21
C LYS A 50 12.63 8.41 8.87
N GLY A 51 11.98 9.34 8.18
CA GLY A 51 10.96 10.24 8.73
C GLY A 51 9.61 10.23 8.02
N ASN A 52 8.55 10.04 8.83
CA ASN A 52 7.20 10.62 8.70
C ASN A 52 6.06 9.93 7.93
N PHE A 53 6.21 8.76 7.29
CA PHE A 53 5.04 8.03 6.78
C PHE A 53 5.12 6.50 6.99
N LYS A 54 3.95 5.85 7.06
CA LYS A 54 3.81 4.41 7.37
C LYS A 54 3.73 3.53 6.12
N ARG A 55 3.86 2.22 6.36
CA ARG A 55 3.85 1.12 5.38
C ARG A 55 2.63 1.22 4.44
N PRO A 56 2.76 0.83 3.16
CA PRO A 56 1.61 0.57 2.31
C PRO A 56 0.64 -0.43 2.99
N THR A 57 -0.67 -0.28 2.79
CA THR A 57 -1.68 -1.14 3.41
C THR A 57 -1.53 -2.59 2.95
N THR A 58 -1.15 -3.49 3.84
CA THR A 58 -0.85 -4.90 3.49
C THR A 58 -2.08 -5.79 3.44
N SER A 59 -1.95 -6.99 2.86
CA SER A 59 -2.99 -8.03 2.91
C SER A 59 -3.44 -8.35 4.34
N TYR A 60 -2.54 -8.29 5.34
CA TYR A 60 -2.88 -8.50 6.75
C TYR A 60 -3.72 -7.33 7.29
N ASP A 61 -3.33 -6.08 7.01
CA ASP A 61 -4.08 -4.91 7.47
C ASP A 61 -5.52 -4.90 6.88
N LEU A 62 -5.65 -5.29 5.61
CA LEU A 62 -6.94 -5.48 4.95
C LEU A 62 -7.75 -6.62 5.57
N ALA A 63 -7.13 -7.76 5.88
CA ALA A 63 -7.79 -8.89 6.52
C ALA A 63 -8.28 -8.54 7.94
N GLU A 64 -7.45 -7.86 8.74
CA GLU A 64 -7.79 -7.40 10.09
C GLU A 64 -8.94 -6.39 10.04
N PHE A 65 -8.89 -5.43 9.11
CA PHE A 65 -9.97 -4.47 8.87
C PHE A 65 -11.27 -5.15 8.42
N GLY A 66 -11.19 -6.14 7.51
CA GLY A 66 -12.32 -6.95 7.09
C GLY A 66 -12.97 -7.69 8.25
N ALA A 67 -12.17 -8.36 9.09
CA ALA A 67 -12.64 -9.07 10.27
C ALA A 67 -13.30 -8.13 11.31
N LEU A 68 -12.74 -6.94 11.53
CA LEU A 68 -13.34 -5.91 12.40
C LEU A 68 -14.72 -5.44 11.91
N LEU A 69 -14.97 -5.48 10.60
CA LEU A 69 -16.27 -5.16 9.99
C LEU A 69 -17.19 -6.39 9.81
N GLY A 70 -16.74 -7.59 10.18
CA GLY A 70 -17.49 -8.84 9.98
C GLY A 70 -17.52 -9.35 8.54
N TYR A 71 -16.58 -8.93 7.69
CA TYR A 71 -16.42 -9.43 6.33
C TYR A 71 -15.49 -10.64 6.26
N SER A 72 -15.78 -11.60 5.39
CA SER A 72 -14.83 -12.64 5.02
C SER A 72 -13.67 -12.04 4.20
N GLY A 73 -12.50 -12.68 4.23
CA GLY A 73 -11.35 -12.25 3.43
C GLY A 73 -11.66 -12.16 1.93
N THR A 74 -12.46 -13.09 1.40
CA THR A 74 -12.96 -13.05 0.02
C THR A 74 -13.87 -11.85 -0.27
N LYS A 75 -14.71 -11.44 0.68
CA LYS A 75 -15.57 -10.25 0.53
C LYS A 75 -14.72 -8.97 0.62
N MET A 76 -13.74 -8.93 1.52
CA MET A 76 -12.83 -7.79 1.65
C MET A 76 -11.93 -7.62 0.41
N ALA A 77 -11.38 -8.71 -0.13
CA ALA A 77 -10.67 -8.71 -1.42
C ALA A 77 -11.55 -8.17 -2.56
N SER A 78 -12.80 -8.65 -2.65
CA SER A 78 -13.75 -8.18 -3.67
C SER A 78 -14.03 -6.67 -3.55
N ILE A 79 -14.23 -6.16 -2.32
CA ILE A 79 -14.41 -4.72 -2.06
C ILE A 79 -13.18 -3.92 -2.52
N MET A 80 -11.97 -4.41 -2.29
CA MET A 80 -10.75 -3.72 -2.74
C MET A 80 -10.64 -3.69 -4.27
N VAL A 81 -10.91 -4.81 -4.96
CA VAL A 81 -10.91 -4.87 -6.43
C VAL A 81 -11.97 -3.93 -7.02
N GLU A 82 -13.19 -3.94 -6.49
CA GLU A 82 -14.28 -3.02 -6.89
C GLU A 82 -13.89 -1.55 -6.66
N THR A 83 -13.29 -1.23 -5.52
CA THR A 83 -12.86 0.13 -5.14
C THR A 83 -11.74 0.64 -6.05
N VAL A 84 -10.70 -0.16 -6.28
CA VAL A 84 -9.61 0.20 -7.20
C VAL A 84 -10.13 0.35 -8.63
N GLY A 85 -11.05 -0.53 -9.07
CA GLY A 85 -11.72 -0.40 -10.37
C GLY A 85 -12.50 0.92 -10.49
N ALA A 86 -13.20 1.33 -9.44
CA ALA A 86 -13.88 2.62 -9.40
C ALA A 86 -12.90 3.81 -9.46
N ILE A 87 -11.78 3.75 -8.75
CA ILE A 87 -10.71 4.76 -8.79
C ILE A 87 -10.11 4.87 -10.19
N LYS A 88 -9.68 3.77 -10.82
CA LYS A 88 -9.12 3.79 -12.19
C LYS A 88 -10.11 4.38 -13.21
N ASN A 89 -11.40 4.07 -13.09
CA ASN A 89 -12.46 4.64 -13.93
C ASN A 89 -12.72 6.14 -13.68
N ALA A 90 -12.67 6.58 -12.43
CA ALA A 90 -12.84 7.99 -12.07
C ALA A 90 -11.63 8.83 -12.51
N LEU A 91 -10.40 8.30 -12.33
CA LEU A 91 -9.16 8.92 -12.77
C LEU A 91 -9.17 9.17 -14.28
N LYS A 92 -9.55 8.17 -15.08
CA LYS A 92 -9.69 8.34 -16.54
C LYS A 92 -10.63 9.51 -16.90
N LYS A 93 -11.82 9.56 -16.31
CA LYS A 93 -12.79 10.65 -16.54
C LYS A 93 -12.24 12.02 -16.13
N ALA A 94 -11.46 12.08 -15.05
CA ALA A 94 -10.83 13.32 -14.60
C ALA A 94 -9.77 13.81 -15.60
N ILE A 95 -8.95 12.91 -16.16
CA ILE A 95 -8.00 13.23 -17.24
C ILE A 95 -8.77 13.75 -18.46
N ASP A 96 -9.73 12.97 -18.98
CA ASP A 96 -10.52 13.32 -20.18
C ASP A 96 -11.17 14.73 -20.06
N LEU A 97 -11.69 15.08 -18.88
CA LEU A 97 -12.30 16.39 -18.61
C LEU A 97 -11.29 17.54 -18.46
N THR A 98 -10.08 17.23 -17.98
CA THR A 98 -9.02 18.22 -17.75
C THR A 98 -8.30 18.56 -19.06
N GLU A 99 -7.98 17.56 -19.89
CA GLU A 99 -7.42 17.78 -21.23
C GLU A 99 -8.35 18.63 -22.11
N ALA A 100 -9.67 18.47 -21.97
CA ALA A 100 -10.67 19.26 -22.66
C ALA A 100 -10.67 20.75 -22.30
N GLN A 101 -9.97 21.18 -21.24
CA GLN A 101 -9.85 22.61 -20.87
C GLN A 101 -8.75 23.35 -21.64
N GLY A 102 -7.91 22.66 -22.43
CA GLY A 102 -6.81 23.29 -23.15
C GLY A 102 -5.61 23.65 -22.27
N ILE A 103 -5.24 22.73 -21.36
CA ILE A 103 -4.10 22.85 -20.45
C ILE A 103 -2.75 23.00 -21.17
N GLU A 104 -1.80 23.67 -20.51
CA GLU A 104 -0.42 23.84 -20.99
C GLU A 104 0.42 22.57 -20.79
N ASP A 105 1.51 22.42 -21.57
CA ASP A 105 2.36 21.22 -21.54
C ASP A 105 2.91 20.90 -20.15
N ARG A 106 3.28 21.92 -19.37
CA ARG A 106 3.76 21.75 -17.98
C ARG A 106 2.67 21.23 -17.04
N GLU A 107 1.42 21.60 -17.27
CA GLU A 107 0.28 21.10 -16.49
C GLU A 107 0.00 19.63 -16.85
N ARG A 108 0.12 19.29 -18.13
CA ARG A 108 0.04 17.91 -18.64
C ARG A 108 1.12 17.01 -18.03
N GLU A 109 2.39 17.42 -18.04
CA GLU A 109 3.50 16.70 -17.39
C GLU A 109 3.21 16.41 -15.90
N HIS A 110 2.67 17.40 -15.18
CA HIS A 110 2.31 17.25 -13.77
C HIS A 110 1.12 16.29 -13.56
N ILE A 111 0.12 16.32 -14.45
CA ILE A 111 -1.00 15.38 -14.44
C ILE A 111 -0.53 13.96 -14.73
N GLU A 112 0.34 13.76 -15.73
CA GLU A 112 0.92 12.46 -16.06
C GLU A 112 1.68 11.86 -14.87
N LEU A 113 2.47 12.68 -14.16
CA LEU A 113 3.12 12.27 -12.91
C LEU A 113 2.11 11.81 -11.85
N CYS A 114 1.08 12.61 -11.57
CA CYS A 114 0.03 12.27 -10.61
C CYS A 114 -0.72 10.97 -11.00
N VAL A 115 -1.00 10.79 -12.29
CA VAL A 115 -1.65 9.59 -12.84
C VAL A 115 -0.77 8.35 -12.65
N SER A 116 0.53 8.44 -12.92
CA SER A 116 1.48 7.34 -12.74
C SER A 116 1.55 6.87 -11.27
N LEU A 117 1.52 7.82 -10.33
CA LEU A 117 1.56 7.56 -8.89
C LEU A 117 0.26 6.87 -8.45
N ILE A 118 -0.91 7.40 -8.82
CA ILE A 118 -2.21 6.77 -8.49
C ILE A 118 -2.34 5.37 -9.12
N GLN A 119 -1.84 5.17 -10.35
CA GLN A 119 -1.86 3.85 -11.00
C GLN A 119 -0.97 2.83 -10.29
N THR A 120 0.24 3.24 -9.89
CA THR A 120 1.17 2.43 -9.10
C THR A 120 0.53 1.98 -7.78
N GLU A 121 -0.11 2.92 -7.07
CA GLU A 121 -0.82 2.60 -5.81
C GLU A 121 -2.01 1.68 -6.00
N CYS A 122 -2.77 1.87 -7.09
CA CYS A 122 -3.87 0.96 -7.43
C CYS A 122 -3.36 -0.46 -7.71
N GLU A 123 -2.20 -0.62 -8.35
CA GLU A 123 -1.62 -1.93 -8.65
C GLU A 123 -1.03 -2.58 -7.39
N TYR A 124 -0.39 -1.80 -6.53
CA TYR A 124 0.02 -2.26 -5.21
C TYR A 124 -1.17 -2.78 -4.40
N LEU A 125 -2.25 -1.99 -4.27
CA LEU A 125 -3.44 -2.38 -3.52
C LEU A 125 -4.15 -3.62 -4.09
N LEU A 126 -4.11 -3.83 -5.41
CA LEU A 126 -4.61 -5.08 -6.02
C LEU A 126 -3.74 -6.29 -5.62
N SER A 127 -2.41 -6.15 -5.65
CA SER A 127 -1.51 -7.22 -5.19
C SER A 127 -1.73 -7.59 -3.72
N GLN A 128 -2.13 -6.63 -2.89
CA GLN A 128 -2.47 -6.87 -1.49
C GLN A 128 -3.86 -7.47 -1.33
N ALA A 129 -4.83 -7.08 -2.16
CA ALA A 129 -6.18 -7.64 -2.17
C ALA A 129 -6.17 -9.16 -2.45
N ASP A 130 -5.30 -9.62 -3.36
CA ASP A 130 -5.15 -11.04 -3.72
C ASP A 130 -4.74 -11.91 -2.53
N GLY A 131 -3.92 -11.38 -1.60
CA GLY A 131 -3.48 -12.08 -0.38
C GLY A 131 -4.46 -12.03 0.79
N VAL A 132 -5.54 -11.24 0.72
CA VAL A 132 -6.48 -11.07 1.86
C VAL A 132 -7.18 -12.37 2.28
N PRO A 133 -7.63 -13.26 1.37
CA PRO A 133 -8.27 -14.51 1.77
C PRO A 133 -7.37 -15.40 2.63
N GLU A 134 -6.09 -15.55 2.25
CA GLU A 134 -5.10 -16.32 3.03
C GLU A 134 -4.85 -15.66 4.40
N MET A 135 -4.65 -14.34 4.44
CA MET A 135 -4.40 -13.63 5.70
C MET A 135 -5.62 -13.67 6.64
N SER A 136 -6.84 -13.72 6.12
CA SER A 136 -8.05 -13.88 6.94
C SER A 136 -8.21 -15.26 7.58
N GLU A 137 -7.55 -16.31 7.07
CA GLU A 137 -7.53 -17.64 7.71
C GLU A 137 -6.58 -17.70 8.92
N LEU A 138 -5.76 -16.67 9.14
CA LEU A 138 -4.76 -16.57 10.19
C LEU A 138 -5.18 -15.69 11.39
N LEU A 139 -6.42 -15.18 11.39
CA LEU A 139 -6.99 -14.26 12.40
C LEU A 139 -7.88 -14.97 13.43
#